data_AF-A0A830D7B3-F1
#
_entry.id   AF-A0A830D7B3-F1
#
_cell.length_a   1.000
_cell.length_b   1.000
_cell.length_c   1.000
_cell.angle_alpha   90.00
_cell.angle_beta   90.00
_cell.angle_gamma   90.00
#
_symmetry.space_group_name_H-M   'P 1'
#
loop_
_entity.id
_entity.type
_entity.pdbx_description
1 polymer ?
#
loop_
_entity_poly.entity_id
_entity_poly.type
_entity_poly.pdbx_seq_one_letter_code
_entity_poly.pdbx_strand_id
1 'polypeptide(L)'
;MEAYSLSSFISVSPCNAVKMANNCKIKTSMMICCQKSGYYAIKSSGNSSITMSVLISSDHGPTLMETTGSLVLSPNGKDLVPMHGEGIGIVKFLQGKTFLITGATGYLGKVLIEKILRTAPDVRKIFVLIKTQNTEAALERLKNEIINAELFKHLRQTHGKSYQAFMLSKLVPVVGNVCETNLGLDEDAAGFMAKEVDVIINSAANTTFDERYDTALDINTSGPTRLMSFAKQCLKLMLFLQVSTAYVNGQRQGRIMEKPFSIGESIAGEAVLYENYQQSLPKLSVEDEIKLVLESKQGLEDNNTLLQKMKELGLQR
;
A
#
# COMPACT_ATOMS: atom_id res chain seq x y z
N MET A 1 12.36 -35.02 -53.67
CA MET A 1 12.78 -33.85 -52.86
C MET A 1 11.79 -32.71 -53.08
N GLU A 2 10.55 -32.74 -52.58
CA GLU A 2 10.07 -33.23 -51.27
C GLU A 2 10.83 -32.58 -50.09
N ALA A 3 10.25 -32.19 -48.95
CA ALA A 3 8.86 -31.92 -48.53
C ALA A 3 8.94 -31.15 -47.16
N TYR A 4 7.90 -30.70 -46.44
CA TYR A 4 6.44 -30.87 -46.50
C TYR A 4 5.72 -29.54 -46.18
N SER A 5 4.40 -29.57 -45.99
CA SER A 5 3.52 -28.49 -45.51
C SER A 5 2.86 -28.89 -44.17
N LEU A 6 2.26 -27.91 -43.47
CA LEU A 6 1.12 -27.95 -42.51
C LEU A 6 1.42 -27.00 -41.34
N SER A 7 0.91 -25.76 -41.26
CA SER A 7 -0.49 -25.36 -40.99
C SER A 7 -1.14 -26.00 -39.74
N SER A 8 -1.43 -25.18 -38.74
CA SER A 8 -2.39 -25.47 -37.68
C SER A 8 -3.11 -24.18 -37.24
N PHE A 9 -4.19 -23.85 -37.95
CA PHE A 9 -5.21 -22.95 -37.42
C PHE A 9 -5.99 -23.67 -36.31
N ILE A 10 -6.05 -23.10 -35.12
CA ILE A 10 -7.01 -23.55 -34.10
C ILE A 10 -8.30 -22.73 -34.27
N SER A 11 -9.24 -23.33 -35.02
CA SER A 11 -10.63 -22.90 -35.06
C SER A 11 -11.32 -23.24 -33.74
N VAL A 12 -11.76 -22.23 -33.00
CA VAL A 12 -12.68 -22.43 -31.86
C VAL A 12 -14.12 -22.28 -32.36
N SER A 13 -14.74 -23.40 -32.72
CA SER A 13 -16.19 -23.46 -32.96
C SER A 13 -16.94 -23.54 -31.62
N PRO A 14 -18.13 -22.91 -31.50
CA PRO A 14 -18.87 -22.86 -30.24
C PRO A 14 -19.63 -24.17 -29.99
N CYS A 15 -19.43 -24.78 -28.82
CA CYS A 15 -20.26 -25.89 -28.36
C CYS A 15 -20.58 -25.81 -26.86
N ASN A 16 -21.86 -25.50 -26.60
CA ASN A 16 -22.70 -25.93 -25.48
C ASN A 16 -22.21 -25.73 -24.03
N ALA A 17 -22.94 -24.84 -23.35
CA ALA A 17 -22.83 -24.61 -21.92
C ALA A 17 -23.16 -25.86 -21.09
N VAL A 18 -22.28 -26.20 -20.15
CA VAL A 18 -22.61 -27.01 -18.98
C VAL A 18 -22.38 -26.14 -17.74
N LYS A 19 -23.46 -25.79 -17.04
CA LYS A 19 -23.38 -25.11 -15.74
C LYS A 19 -22.82 -26.09 -14.70
N MET A 20 -21.65 -25.81 -14.15
CA MET A 20 -21.31 -26.24 -12.80
C MET A 20 -21.03 -25.01 -11.93
N ALA A 21 -21.91 -24.79 -10.96
CA ALA A 21 -21.83 -23.68 -10.03
C ALA A 21 -21.00 -24.10 -8.81
N ASN A 22 -19.80 -23.55 -8.67
CA ASN A 22 -19.06 -23.56 -7.41
C ASN A 22 -18.90 -22.12 -6.91
N ASN A 23 -19.83 -21.71 -6.04
CA ASN A 23 -19.81 -20.40 -5.37
C ASN A 23 -18.70 -20.38 -4.29
N CYS A 24 -17.53 -19.83 -4.60
CA CYS A 24 -16.57 -19.41 -3.59
C CYS A 24 -16.47 -17.88 -3.55
N LYS A 25 -17.32 -17.24 -2.74
CA LYS A 25 -17.31 -15.78 -2.54
C LYS A 25 -16.30 -15.40 -1.45
N ILE A 26 -15.04 -15.23 -1.84
CA ILE A 26 -14.05 -14.59 -0.97
C ILE A 26 -14.37 -13.08 -0.90
N LYS A 27 -14.76 -12.59 0.28
CA LYS A 27 -14.91 -11.16 0.55
C LYS A 27 -13.55 -10.56 0.92
N THR A 28 -12.83 -10.02 -0.06
CA THR A 28 -11.63 -9.22 0.19
C THR A 28 -12.03 -7.78 0.44
N SER A 29 -11.82 -7.27 1.67
CA SER A 29 -12.05 -5.86 2.00
C SER A 29 -10.84 -5.03 1.56
N MET A 30 -11.00 -4.28 0.45
CA MET A 30 -10.00 -3.30 0.02
C MET A 30 -10.24 -1.99 0.79
N MET A 31 -9.23 -1.53 1.53
CA MET A 31 -9.31 -0.30 2.31
C MET A 31 -8.31 0.72 1.75
N ILE A 32 -8.81 1.85 1.27
CA ILE A 32 -8.00 2.99 0.81
C ILE A 32 -7.95 4.00 1.96
N CYS A 33 -6.78 4.54 2.26
CA CYS A 33 -6.62 5.54 3.32
C CYS A 33 -5.67 6.65 2.85
N CYS A 34 -6.16 7.89 2.84
CA CYS A 34 -5.38 9.07 2.49
C CYS A 34 -5.23 9.96 3.73
N GLN A 35 -4.03 10.07 4.28
CA GLN A 35 -3.78 10.96 5.41
C GLN A 35 -3.67 12.43 4.95
N LYS A 36 -4.40 13.33 5.61
CA LYS A 36 -4.11 14.77 5.58
C LYS A 36 -3.39 15.18 6.86
N SER A 37 -2.32 15.95 6.71
CA SER A 37 -1.83 16.85 7.75
C SER A 37 -2.64 18.15 7.69
N GLY A 38 -3.05 18.69 8.83
CA GLY A 38 -3.76 19.98 8.90
C GLY A 38 -4.78 20.04 10.03
N TYR A 39 -4.41 20.68 11.14
CA TYR A 39 -5.35 21.04 12.20
C TYR A 39 -6.19 22.24 11.77
N TYR A 40 -7.51 22.08 11.73
CA TYR A 40 -8.45 23.20 11.84
C TYR A 40 -9.62 22.80 12.75
N ALA A 41 -9.63 23.37 13.96
CA ALA A 41 -10.74 23.21 14.89
C ALA A 41 -11.91 24.12 14.46
N ILE A 42 -13.07 23.53 14.19
CA ILE A 42 -14.31 24.30 14.00
C ILE A 42 -14.88 24.65 15.38
N LYS A 43 -14.99 25.94 15.65
CA LYS A 43 -15.46 26.49 16.92
C LYS A 43 -16.99 26.35 17.01
N SER A 44 -17.47 25.54 17.95
CA SER A 44 -18.88 25.48 18.34
C SER A 44 -19.04 26.14 19.71
N SER A 45 -19.92 27.14 19.80
CA SER A 45 -20.18 27.89 21.02
C SER A 45 -21.11 27.12 21.97
N GLY A 46 -20.61 26.76 23.14
CA GLY A 46 -21.40 26.22 24.25
C GLY A 46 -20.61 26.27 25.55
N ASN A 47 -21.14 26.98 26.55
CA ASN A 47 -20.52 27.07 27.87
C ASN A 47 -20.77 25.77 28.65
N SER A 48 -19.70 25.07 29.03
CA SER A 48 -19.74 24.09 30.12
C SER A 48 -18.39 24.04 30.84
N SER A 49 -18.36 24.55 32.06
CA SER A 49 -17.19 24.49 32.94
C SER A 49 -16.92 23.05 33.36
N ILE A 50 -15.65 22.62 33.33
CA ILE A 50 -15.22 21.37 33.97
C ILE A 50 -14.26 21.74 35.10
N THR A 51 -14.68 21.44 36.32
CA THR A 51 -13.92 21.66 37.56
C THR A 51 -12.89 20.56 37.73
N MET A 52 -11.59 20.90 37.77
CA MET A 52 -10.54 19.95 38.14
C MET A 52 -10.45 19.84 39.67
N SER A 53 -10.95 18.73 40.23
CA SER A 53 -10.67 18.35 41.61
C SER A 53 -9.40 17.50 41.67
N VAL A 54 -8.29 18.09 42.12
CA VAL A 54 -7.06 17.35 42.43
C VAL A 54 -7.18 16.78 43.84
N LEU A 55 -7.26 15.45 43.96
CA LEU A 55 -7.03 14.75 45.22
C LEU A 55 -5.60 14.21 45.21
N ILE A 56 -4.73 14.83 45.99
CA ILE A 56 -3.43 14.26 46.36
C ILE A 56 -3.70 13.26 47.48
N SER A 57 -3.30 12.00 47.29
CA SER A 57 -3.11 11.09 48.41
C SER A 57 -1.80 10.31 48.19
N SER A 58 -0.94 10.36 49.19
CA SER A 58 0.31 9.65 49.27
C SER A 58 0.10 8.32 49.99
N ASP A 59 0.48 7.19 49.38
CA ASP A 59 1.06 6.07 50.14
C ASP A 59 1.74 5.01 49.26
N HIS A 60 2.60 4.21 49.88
CA HIS A 60 3.43 3.19 49.21
C HIS A 60 2.75 1.80 49.16
N GLY A 61 2.59 1.24 47.95
CA GLY A 61 2.18 -0.16 47.75
C GLY A 61 1.92 -0.50 46.27
N PRO A 62 2.06 -1.76 45.82
CA PRO A 62 1.90 -2.13 44.42
C PRO A 62 0.41 -2.32 44.05
N THR A 63 -0.19 -1.30 43.45
CA THR A 63 -1.60 -1.34 43.02
C THR A 63 -1.74 -1.84 41.58
N LEU A 64 -2.70 -2.73 41.31
CA LEU A 64 -3.18 -2.96 39.94
C LEU A 64 -3.68 -1.63 39.36
N MET A 65 -3.38 -1.36 38.08
CA MET A 65 -4.04 -0.28 37.35
C MET A 65 -5.49 -0.69 37.03
N GLU A 66 -6.43 -0.33 37.90
CA GLU A 66 -7.81 -0.15 37.46
C GLU A 66 -7.87 1.05 36.52
N THR A 67 -8.26 0.78 35.27
CA THR A 67 -8.37 1.80 34.23
C THR A 67 -9.59 2.66 34.48
N THR A 68 -9.38 3.90 34.94
CA THR A 68 -10.43 4.91 35.01
C THR A 68 -11.01 5.18 33.62
N GLY A 69 -12.23 4.69 33.39
CA GLY A 69 -12.86 4.66 32.09
C GLY A 69 -13.15 6.06 31.55
N SER A 70 -12.47 6.44 30.47
CA SER A 70 -12.82 7.64 29.71
C SER A 70 -14.12 7.41 28.93
N LEU A 71 -14.97 8.43 28.82
CA LEU A 71 -16.21 8.38 28.06
C LEU A 71 -16.02 9.03 26.69
N VAL A 72 -16.57 8.41 25.64
CA VAL A 72 -16.53 8.95 24.27
C VAL A 72 -17.94 9.03 23.70
N LEU A 73 -18.17 10.06 22.89
CA LEU A 73 -19.41 10.25 22.14
C LEU A 73 -19.65 9.08 21.16
N SER A 74 -20.83 8.48 21.26
CA SER A 74 -21.37 7.50 20.32
C SER A 74 -21.30 8.01 18.87
N PRO A 75 -21.16 7.14 17.84
CA PRO A 75 -21.20 7.55 16.43
C PRO A 75 -22.44 8.36 16.02
N ASN A 76 -23.54 8.21 16.76
CA ASN A 76 -24.78 8.96 16.55
C ASN A 76 -24.83 10.30 17.31
N GLY A 77 -23.78 10.67 18.04
CA GLY A 77 -23.60 11.97 18.70
C GLY A 77 -24.47 12.24 19.94
N LYS A 78 -25.23 11.24 20.44
CA LYS A 78 -26.24 11.42 21.49
C LYS A 78 -25.84 10.88 22.87
N ASP A 79 -25.04 9.83 22.92
CA ASP A 79 -24.75 9.08 24.14
C ASP A 79 -23.24 9.08 24.45
N LEU A 80 -22.89 9.16 25.74
CA LEU A 80 -21.54 8.91 26.23
C LEU A 80 -21.42 7.43 26.61
N VAL A 81 -20.55 6.70 25.90
CA VAL A 81 -20.41 5.24 26.07
C VAL A 81 -19.12 4.93 26.85
N PRO A 82 -19.13 3.98 27.81
CA PRO A 82 -17.92 3.49 28.46
C PRO A 82 -16.93 2.93 27.44
N MET A 83 -15.71 3.47 27.41
CA MET A 83 -14.62 2.89 26.62
C MET A 83 -14.27 1.49 27.14
N HIS A 84 -14.77 0.46 26.45
CA HIS A 84 -14.12 -0.85 26.50
C HIS A 84 -12.72 -0.70 25.89
N GLY A 85 -11.69 -1.11 26.64
CA GLY A 85 -10.28 -0.79 26.35
C GLY A 85 -9.66 -1.38 25.07
N GLU A 86 -10.45 -2.04 24.20
CA GLU A 86 -9.96 -2.63 22.94
C GLU A 86 -10.05 -1.67 21.72
N GLY A 87 -10.66 -0.48 21.88
CA GLY A 87 -10.87 0.47 20.79
C GLY A 87 -11.66 -0.13 19.62
N ILE A 88 -11.32 0.24 18.37
CA ILE A 88 -11.91 -0.37 17.16
C ILE A 88 -11.23 -1.68 16.73
N GLY A 89 -10.53 -2.38 17.64
CA GLY A 89 -9.99 -3.72 17.40
C GLY A 89 -8.77 -3.83 16.47
N ILE A 90 -8.17 -2.72 16.01
CA ILE A 90 -7.03 -2.75 15.07
C ILE A 90 -5.85 -3.56 15.64
N VAL A 91 -5.44 -3.32 16.90
CA VAL A 91 -4.32 -4.04 17.51
C VAL A 91 -4.60 -5.54 17.50
N LYS A 92 -5.80 -5.94 17.95
CA LYS A 92 -6.32 -7.32 17.96
C LYS A 92 -6.33 -7.99 16.58
N PHE A 93 -6.63 -7.23 15.52
CA PHE A 93 -6.51 -7.72 14.15
C PHE A 93 -5.06 -8.02 13.75
N LEU A 94 -4.10 -7.14 14.10
CA LEU A 94 -2.69 -7.30 13.73
C LEU A 94 -2.00 -8.48 14.45
N GLN A 95 -2.48 -8.89 15.62
CA GLN A 95 -1.88 -9.98 16.40
C GLN A 95 -1.71 -11.26 15.56
N GLY A 96 -0.52 -11.86 15.61
CA GLY A 96 -0.17 -13.08 14.89
C GLY A 96 -0.15 -12.97 13.36
N LYS A 97 -0.44 -11.80 12.77
CA LYS A 97 -0.44 -11.61 11.30
C LYS A 97 0.98 -11.54 10.75
N THR A 98 1.12 -11.97 9.51
CA THR A 98 2.30 -11.80 8.68
C THR A 98 2.06 -10.83 7.55
N PHE A 99 3.00 -9.91 7.40
CA PHE A 99 2.92 -8.80 6.48
C PHE A 99 3.89 -9.01 5.32
N LEU A 100 3.52 -8.57 4.13
CA LEU A 100 4.45 -8.20 3.06
C LEU A 100 4.38 -6.69 2.89
N ILE A 101 5.50 -5.99 3.07
CA ILE A 101 5.58 -4.53 2.91
C ILE A 101 6.59 -4.19 1.81
N THR A 102 6.11 -3.50 0.79
CA THR A 102 6.96 -2.90 -0.26
C THR A 102 7.26 -1.44 0.07
N GLY A 103 8.38 -0.91 -0.41
CA GLY A 103 8.77 0.48 -0.13
C GLY A 103 9.12 0.74 1.34
N ALA A 104 9.34 -0.32 2.12
CA ALA A 104 9.60 -0.29 3.55
C ALA A 104 10.81 0.57 3.98
N THR A 105 11.84 0.67 3.14
CA THR A 105 13.02 1.51 3.38
C THR A 105 12.74 3.00 3.14
N GLY A 106 11.68 3.33 2.40
CA GLY A 106 11.20 4.69 2.19
C GLY A 106 10.56 5.28 3.46
N TYR A 107 10.38 6.61 3.48
CA TYR A 107 10.00 7.36 4.67
C TYR A 107 8.75 6.82 5.39
N LEU A 108 7.62 6.69 4.68
CA LEU A 108 6.37 6.20 5.26
C LEU A 108 6.45 4.72 5.68
N GLY A 109 7.10 3.88 4.87
CA GLY A 109 7.21 2.45 5.11
C GLY A 109 7.87 2.12 6.45
N LYS A 110 8.98 2.79 6.77
CA LYS A 110 9.66 2.58 8.06
C LYS A 110 8.93 3.16 9.26
N VAL A 111 8.20 4.27 9.10
CA VAL A 111 7.29 4.81 10.14
C VAL A 111 6.15 3.84 10.43
N LEU A 112 5.60 3.19 9.40
CA LEU A 112 4.57 2.17 9.57
C LEU A 112 5.10 0.93 10.29
N ILE A 113 6.30 0.44 9.94
CA ILE A 113 6.94 -0.69 10.64
C ILE A 113 7.22 -0.36 12.12
N GLU A 114 7.76 0.83 12.42
CA GLU A 114 7.94 1.31 13.80
C GLU A 114 6.62 1.27 14.57
N LYS A 115 5.57 1.86 13.99
CA LYS A 115 4.25 1.96 14.64
C LYS A 115 3.64 0.59 14.89
N ILE A 116 3.72 -0.33 13.92
CA ILE A 116 3.24 -1.71 14.06
C ILE A 116 4.00 -2.40 15.21
N LEU A 117 5.34 -2.46 15.15
CA LEU A 117 6.13 -3.18 16.15
C LEU A 117 6.01 -2.59 17.56
N ARG A 118 5.77 -1.29 17.70
CA ARG A 118 5.54 -0.62 18.99
C ARG A 118 4.13 -0.81 19.55
N THR A 119 3.12 -1.07 18.72
CA THR A 119 1.71 -1.20 19.19
C THR A 119 1.13 -2.61 19.11
N ALA A 120 1.70 -3.47 18.27
CA ALA A 120 1.40 -4.89 18.15
C ALA A 120 2.74 -5.67 18.01
N PRO A 121 3.58 -5.74 19.07
CA PRO A 121 4.86 -6.47 19.04
C PRO A 121 4.68 -7.99 18.84
N ASP A 122 3.46 -8.48 18.89
CA ASP A 122 3.01 -9.86 18.67
C ASP A 122 2.55 -10.14 17.22
N VAL A 123 2.76 -9.22 16.29
CA VAL A 123 2.80 -9.57 14.85
C VAL A 123 3.81 -10.71 14.63
N ARG A 124 3.51 -11.62 13.71
CA ARG A 124 4.26 -12.88 13.54
C ARG A 124 5.60 -12.66 12.85
N LYS A 125 5.58 -12.06 11.66
CA LYS A 125 6.76 -11.58 10.91
C LYS A 125 6.33 -10.54 9.87
N ILE A 126 7.29 -9.77 9.37
CA ILE A 126 7.13 -8.79 8.29
C ILE A 126 8.17 -9.15 7.23
N PHE A 127 7.71 -9.64 6.08
CA PHE A 127 8.52 -9.70 4.87
C PHE A 127 8.71 -8.28 4.33
N VAL A 128 9.97 -7.86 4.24
CA VAL A 128 10.40 -6.55 3.81
C VAL A 128 10.95 -6.69 2.39
N LEU A 129 10.19 -6.28 1.37
CA LEU A 129 10.64 -6.36 -0.02
C LEU A 129 11.65 -5.24 -0.29
N ILE A 130 12.89 -5.60 -0.64
CA ILE A 130 14.00 -4.67 -0.84
C ILE A 130 14.65 -4.94 -2.20
N LYS A 131 14.72 -3.89 -3.03
CA LYS A 131 15.46 -3.90 -4.30
C LYS A 131 16.97 -3.82 -4.04
N THR A 132 17.64 -4.96 -4.16
CA THR A 132 19.11 -5.15 -4.08
C THR A 132 19.54 -6.31 -4.99
N GLN A 133 20.85 -6.55 -5.12
CA GLN A 133 21.37 -7.63 -5.98
C GLN A 133 21.35 -9.01 -5.30
N ASN A 134 21.41 -9.07 -3.97
CA ASN A 134 21.47 -10.31 -3.19
C ASN A 134 20.95 -10.09 -1.75
N THR A 135 20.86 -11.19 -1.00
CA THR A 135 20.30 -11.27 0.36
C THR A 135 21.18 -10.54 1.38
N GLU A 136 22.49 -10.56 1.20
CA GLU A 136 23.47 -9.86 2.05
C GLU A 136 23.22 -8.35 1.98
N ALA A 137 23.15 -7.79 0.77
CA ALA A 137 22.83 -6.38 0.55
C ALA A 137 21.42 -6.01 1.03
N ALA A 138 20.44 -6.92 0.92
CA ALA A 138 19.10 -6.70 1.48
C ALA A 138 19.14 -6.61 3.02
N LEU A 139 19.91 -7.47 3.68
CA LEU A 139 20.09 -7.47 5.13
C LEU A 139 20.87 -6.24 5.61
N GLU A 140 21.90 -5.81 4.89
CA GLU A 140 22.63 -4.56 5.18
C GLU A 140 21.72 -3.35 5.04
N ARG A 141 20.94 -3.27 3.94
CA ARG A 141 19.98 -2.18 3.73
C ARG A 141 18.88 -2.17 4.78
N LEU A 142 18.37 -3.34 5.19
CA LEU A 142 17.44 -3.47 6.32
C LEU A 142 18.05 -2.95 7.63
N LYS A 143 19.31 -3.31 7.92
CA LYS A 143 20.02 -2.82 9.11
C LYS A 143 20.19 -1.31 9.08
N ASN A 144 20.64 -0.74 7.97
CA ASN A 144 20.97 0.68 7.86
C ASN A 144 19.72 1.58 7.82
N GLU A 145 18.72 1.24 7.01
CA GLU A 145 17.53 2.09 6.80
C GLU A 145 16.47 1.97 7.89
N ILE A 146 16.43 0.84 8.60
CA ILE A 146 15.36 0.48 9.54
C ILE A 146 15.94 0.19 10.93
N ILE A 147 16.66 -0.92 11.11
CA ILE A 147 17.03 -1.40 12.47
C ILE A 147 17.92 -0.40 13.22
N ASN A 148 18.89 0.21 12.53
CA ASN A 148 19.82 1.14 13.15
C ASN A 148 19.31 2.60 13.16
N ALA A 149 18.24 2.91 12.42
CA ALA A 149 17.72 4.27 12.27
C ALA A 149 17.18 4.86 13.58
N GLU A 150 17.39 6.16 13.78
CA GLU A 150 16.98 6.93 14.97
C GLU A 150 15.46 6.89 15.22
N LEU A 151 14.67 6.70 14.16
CA LEU A 151 13.22 6.48 14.24
C LEU A 151 12.84 5.34 15.21
N PHE A 152 13.64 4.29 15.30
CA PHE A 152 13.38 3.10 16.11
C PHE A 152 13.93 3.19 17.54
N LYS A 153 14.39 4.38 17.98
CA LYS A 153 14.96 4.56 19.33
C LYS A 153 14.04 4.16 20.47
N HIS A 154 12.73 4.35 20.31
CA HIS A 154 11.77 3.95 21.35
C HIS A 154 11.75 2.43 21.53
N LEU A 155 11.61 1.67 20.44
CA LEU A 155 11.73 0.20 20.46
C LEU A 155 13.10 -0.25 21.01
N ARG A 156 14.17 0.48 20.71
CA ARG A 156 15.51 0.22 21.27
C ARG A 156 15.57 0.42 22.79
N GLN A 157 14.89 1.44 23.32
CA GLN A 157 14.73 1.67 24.76
C GLN A 157 13.86 0.59 25.40
N THR A 158 12.72 0.24 24.78
CA THR A 158 11.78 -0.80 25.27
C THR A 158 12.42 -2.18 25.37
N HIS A 159 13.18 -2.61 24.35
CA HIS A 159 13.77 -3.95 24.29
C HIS A 159 15.21 -4.03 24.80
N GLY A 160 15.88 -2.90 25.02
CA GLY A 160 17.24 -2.82 25.56
C GLY A 160 18.23 -3.70 24.80
N LYS A 161 18.95 -4.57 25.54
CA LYS A 161 19.93 -5.52 24.97
C LYS A 161 19.30 -6.49 23.96
N SER A 162 18.01 -6.80 24.08
CA SER A 162 17.28 -7.71 23.20
C SER A 162 16.77 -7.04 21.92
N TYR A 163 16.97 -5.73 21.73
CA TYR A 163 16.44 -4.98 20.58
C TYR A 163 16.82 -5.57 19.21
N GLN A 164 18.10 -5.87 18.99
CA GLN A 164 18.57 -6.45 17.71
C GLN A 164 17.92 -7.82 17.45
N ALA A 165 17.87 -8.68 18.48
CA ALA A 165 17.23 -10.00 18.38
C ALA A 165 15.72 -9.90 18.11
N PHE A 166 15.02 -8.98 18.80
CA PHE A 166 13.62 -8.70 18.54
C PHE A 166 13.40 -8.25 17.09
N MET A 167 14.11 -7.22 16.62
CA MET A 167 13.95 -6.68 15.27
C MET A 167 14.24 -7.75 14.19
N LEU A 168 15.29 -8.55 14.35
CA LEU A 168 15.63 -9.63 13.42
C LEU A 168 14.65 -10.82 13.50
N SER A 169 14.00 -11.06 14.65
CA SER A 169 12.91 -12.06 14.75
C SER A 169 11.63 -11.63 14.03
N LYS A 170 11.44 -10.32 13.82
CA LYS A 170 10.24 -9.75 13.21
C LYS A 170 10.41 -9.37 11.75
N LEU A 171 11.59 -8.90 11.34
CA LEU A 171 11.85 -8.37 10.00
C LEU A 171 12.65 -9.37 9.17
N VAL A 172 12.03 -9.88 8.11
CA VAL A 172 12.65 -10.80 7.14
C VAL A 172 12.92 -10.01 5.86
N PRO A 173 14.19 -9.66 5.54
CA PRO A 173 14.51 -9.03 4.27
C PRO A 173 14.28 -10.03 3.12
N VAL A 174 13.64 -9.57 2.05
CA VAL A 174 13.40 -10.34 0.84
C VAL A 174 13.92 -9.53 -0.34
N VAL A 175 14.83 -10.12 -1.12
CA VAL A 175 15.30 -9.52 -2.37
C VAL A 175 14.14 -9.49 -3.35
N GLY A 176 13.87 -8.34 -3.96
CA GLY A 176 12.87 -8.26 -5.02
C GLY A 176 12.54 -6.84 -5.45
N ASN A 177 11.85 -6.74 -6.58
CA ASN A 177 11.62 -5.50 -7.31
C ASN A 177 10.19 -5.48 -7.88
N VAL A 178 9.42 -4.45 -7.54
CA VAL A 178 8.03 -4.30 -8.05
C VAL A 178 7.95 -4.08 -9.57
N CYS A 179 9.06 -3.75 -10.23
CA CYS A 179 9.19 -3.71 -11.69
C CYS A 179 9.17 -5.11 -12.35
N GLU A 180 9.50 -6.17 -11.61
CA GLU A 180 9.80 -7.48 -12.17
C GLU A 180 8.61 -8.45 -12.03
N THR A 181 8.51 -9.39 -12.98
CA THR A 181 7.58 -10.51 -12.93
C THR A 181 7.74 -11.25 -11.60
N ASN A 182 6.62 -11.64 -10.99
CA ASN A 182 6.60 -12.27 -9.67
C ASN A 182 7.33 -11.45 -8.57
N LEU A 183 7.42 -10.13 -8.72
CA LEU A 183 8.15 -9.21 -7.83
C LEU A 183 9.67 -9.46 -7.76
N GLY A 184 10.26 -10.13 -8.75
CA GLY A 184 11.66 -10.53 -8.73
C GLY A 184 11.95 -11.68 -7.75
N LEU A 185 10.92 -12.38 -7.28
CA LEU A 185 11.04 -13.55 -6.42
C LEU A 185 11.18 -14.83 -7.25
N ASP A 186 12.04 -15.74 -6.81
CA ASP A 186 12.02 -17.12 -7.27
C ASP A 186 10.70 -17.83 -6.86
N GLU A 187 10.38 -18.93 -7.55
CA GLU A 187 9.09 -19.61 -7.39
C GLU A 187 8.92 -20.23 -5.99
N ASP A 188 9.99 -20.72 -5.38
CA ASP A 188 9.97 -21.33 -4.04
C ASP A 188 9.75 -20.28 -2.95
N ALA A 189 10.49 -19.15 -3.00
CA ALA A 189 10.31 -18.03 -2.09
C ALA A 189 8.91 -17.42 -2.22
N ALA A 190 8.44 -17.19 -3.45
CA ALA A 190 7.09 -16.69 -3.70
C ALA A 190 6.01 -17.67 -3.18
N GLY A 191 6.15 -18.96 -3.47
CA GLY A 191 5.24 -20.01 -3.02
C GLY A 191 5.23 -20.20 -1.50
N PHE A 192 6.37 -19.99 -0.83
CA PHE A 192 6.44 -19.95 0.63
C PHE A 192 5.75 -18.71 1.20
N MET A 193 6.07 -17.52 0.69
CA MET A 193 5.47 -16.26 1.15
C MET A 193 3.95 -16.22 0.94
N ALA A 194 3.44 -16.70 -0.20
CA ALA A 194 2.02 -16.74 -0.49
C ALA A 194 1.21 -17.63 0.48
N LYS A 195 1.82 -18.69 1.04
CA LYS A 195 1.22 -19.53 2.09
C LYS A 195 1.22 -18.86 3.47
N GLU A 196 1.97 -17.78 3.64
CA GLU A 196 2.28 -17.16 4.93
C GLU A 196 1.67 -15.76 5.11
N VAL A 197 1.51 -14.98 4.04
CA VAL A 197 1.09 -13.57 4.09
C VAL A 197 -0.42 -13.43 4.36
N ASP A 198 -0.74 -12.71 5.44
CA ASP A 198 -2.10 -12.34 5.83
C ASP A 198 -2.44 -10.89 5.44
N VAL A 199 -1.44 -10.01 5.33
CA VAL A 199 -1.61 -8.58 4.99
C VAL A 199 -0.55 -8.12 3.99
N ILE A 200 -0.95 -7.47 2.91
CA ILE A 200 -0.05 -6.81 1.96
C ILE A 200 -0.19 -5.30 2.11
N ILE A 201 0.93 -4.59 2.22
CA ILE A 201 0.99 -3.13 2.25
C ILE A 201 1.91 -2.65 1.13
N ASN A 202 1.32 -2.02 0.11
CA ASN A 202 2.06 -1.44 -0.97
C ASN A 202 2.39 0.03 -0.67
N SER A 203 3.64 0.32 -0.34
CA SER A 203 4.17 1.69 -0.23
C SER A 203 5.33 1.94 -1.20
N ALA A 204 5.66 0.99 -2.08
CA ALA A 204 6.58 1.21 -3.19
C ALA A 204 5.91 2.06 -4.27
N ALA A 205 6.51 3.21 -4.55
CA ALA A 205 6.16 4.11 -5.64
C ALA A 205 7.40 4.90 -6.05
N ASN A 206 7.42 5.39 -7.28
CA ASN A 206 8.24 6.54 -7.65
C ASN A 206 7.44 7.81 -7.33
N THR A 207 8.05 8.75 -6.61
CA THR A 207 7.42 10.00 -6.17
C THR A 207 8.10 11.24 -6.75
N THR A 208 9.01 11.07 -7.71
CA THR A 208 9.63 12.15 -8.48
C THR A 208 8.61 12.68 -9.50
N PHE A 209 8.32 13.98 -9.46
CA PHE A 209 7.29 14.60 -10.31
C PHE A 209 7.72 14.73 -11.78
N ASP A 210 9.00 14.93 -12.04
CA ASP A 210 9.60 15.03 -13.39
C ASP A 210 10.28 13.70 -13.81
N GLU A 211 9.76 12.57 -13.34
CA GLU A 211 10.25 11.26 -13.73
C GLU A 211 9.91 10.95 -15.20
N ARG A 212 10.73 10.10 -15.81
CA ARG A 212 10.43 9.49 -17.11
C ARG A 212 9.09 8.74 -17.05
N TYR A 213 8.21 9.00 -18.01
CA TYR A 213 6.87 8.41 -18.04
C TYR A 213 6.89 6.88 -18.04
N ASP A 214 7.86 6.27 -18.74
CA ASP A 214 8.02 4.81 -18.78
C ASP A 214 8.37 4.19 -17.42
N THR A 215 9.21 4.88 -16.65
CA THR A 215 9.62 4.50 -15.29
C THR A 215 8.46 4.71 -14.31
N ALA A 216 7.74 5.81 -14.45
CA ALA A 216 6.57 6.13 -13.63
C ALA A 216 5.43 5.11 -13.85
N LEU A 217 5.09 4.79 -15.09
CA LEU A 217 4.09 3.77 -15.42
C LEU A 217 4.48 2.38 -14.91
N ASP A 218 5.72 1.95 -15.14
CA ASP A 218 6.13 0.61 -14.70
C ASP A 218 6.11 0.47 -13.18
N ILE A 219 6.59 1.47 -12.43
CA ILE A 219 6.61 1.41 -10.96
C ILE A 219 5.21 1.63 -10.38
N ASN A 220 4.49 2.67 -10.79
CA ASN A 220 3.27 3.13 -10.11
C ASN A 220 1.98 2.50 -10.66
N THR A 221 1.98 1.94 -11.88
CA THR A 221 0.80 1.30 -12.50
C THR A 221 1.01 -0.21 -12.62
N SER A 222 2.10 -0.64 -13.25
CA SER A 222 2.41 -2.06 -13.42
C SER A 222 2.89 -2.72 -12.12
N GLY A 223 3.55 -1.98 -11.24
CA GLY A 223 4.01 -2.46 -9.92
C GLY A 223 2.87 -2.93 -9.01
N PRO A 224 1.86 -2.10 -8.70
CA PRO A 224 0.66 -2.54 -7.98
C PRO A 224 -0.06 -3.70 -8.68
N THR A 225 -0.07 -3.73 -10.03
CA THR A 225 -0.68 -4.82 -10.81
C THR A 225 0.04 -6.16 -10.60
N ARG A 226 1.38 -6.17 -10.65
CA ARG A 226 2.19 -7.37 -10.36
C ARG A 226 2.07 -7.82 -8.90
N LEU A 227 2.04 -6.87 -7.96
CA LEU A 227 1.81 -7.15 -6.55
C LEU A 227 0.39 -7.70 -6.28
N MET A 228 -0.63 -7.24 -7.02
CA MET A 228 -1.98 -7.79 -6.98
C MET A 228 -2.04 -9.21 -7.57
N SER A 229 -1.24 -9.51 -8.60
CA SER A 229 -1.10 -10.87 -9.12
C SER A 229 -0.42 -11.84 -8.13
N PHE A 230 0.54 -11.35 -7.33
CA PHE A 230 1.06 -12.10 -6.17
C PHE A 230 -0.01 -12.24 -5.06
N ALA A 231 -0.73 -11.16 -4.76
CA ALA A 231 -1.80 -11.15 -3.75
C ALA A 231 -2.89 -12.20 -4.02
N LYS A 232 -3.25 -12.44 -5.29
CA LYS A 232 -4.21 -13.48 -5.70
C LYS A 232 -3.75 -14.91 -5.38
N GLN A 233 -2.45 -15.14 -5.20
CA GLN A 233 -1.89 -16.44 -4.81
C GLN A 233 -1.91 -16.64 -3.28
N CYS A 234 -2.10 -15.55 -2.51
CA CYS A 234 -2.04 -15.56 -1.06
C CYS A 234 -3.35 -16.05 -0.44
N LEU A 235 -3.47 -17.36 -0.19
CA LEU A 235 -4.72 -18.00 0.29
C LEU A 235 -5.21 -17.50 1.67
N LYS A 236 -4.34 -16.87 2.46
CA LYS A 236 -4.66 -16.31 3.80
C LYS A 236 -4.89 -14.79 3.79
N LEU A 237 -4.81 -14.14 2.62
CA LEU A 237 -4.82 -12.68 2.53
C LEU A 237 -6.14 -12.09 3.06
N MET A 238 -6.04 -11.34 4.15
CA MET A 238 -7.16 -10.64 4.80
C MET A 238 -7.27 -9.18 4.36
N LEU A 239 -6.14 -8.53 4.03
CA LEU A 239 -6.09 -7.11 3.69
C LEU A 239 -5.00 -6.82 2.64
N PHE A 240 -5.39 -6.11 1.58
CA PHE A 240 -4.47 -5.42 0.67
C PHE A 240 -4.63 -3.91 0.86
N LEU A 241 -3.57 -3.24 1.31
CA LEU A 241 -3.53 -1.81 1.55
C LEU A 241 -2.62 -1.14 0.51
N GLN A 242 -3.22 -0.38 -0.41
CA GLN A 242 -2.49 0.49 -1.33
C GLN A 242 -2.30 1.86 -0.69
N VAL A 243 -1.05 2.30 -0.51
CA VAL A 243 -0.76 3.71 -0.27
C VAL A 243 -0.93 4.45 -1.59
N SER A 244 -1.81 5.44 -1.61
CA SER A 244 -1.99 6.37 -2.73
C SER A 244 -1.60 7.79 -2.29
N THR A 245 -1.84 8.78 -3.15
CA THR A 245 -1.50 10.18 -2.91
C THR A 245 -2.70 11.10 -3.07
N ALA A 246 -2.76 12.19 -2.31
CA ALA A 246 -3.81 13.20 -2.49
C ALA A 246 -3.78 13.86 -3.89
N TYR A 247 -2.63 13.80 -4.59
CA TYR A 247 -2.48 14.30 -5.96
C TYR A 247 -3.33 13.55 -7.00
N VAL A 248 -3.91 12.37 -6.68
CA VAL A 248 -4.92 11.72 -7.55
C VAL A 248 -6.26 12.49 -7.66
N ASN A 249 -6.34 13.68 -7.05
CA ASN A 249 -7.43 14.62 -7.27
C ASN A 249 -7.11 15.68 -8.35
N GLY A 250 -5.87 15.73 -8.86
CA GLY A 250 -5.43 16.73 -9.83
C GLY A 250 -5.56 18.15 -9.28
N GLN A 251 -6.09 19.05 -10.11
CA GLN A 251 -6.27 20.48 -9.78
C GLN A 251 -7.63 20.81 -9.12
N ARG A 252 -8.43 19.80 -8.74
CA ARG A 252 -9.75 20.02 -8.11
C ARG A 252 -9.62 20.85 -6.82
N GLN A 253 -10.56 21.77 -6.61
CA GLN A 253 -10.60 22.66 -5.45
C GLN A 253 -11.83 22.39 -4.57
N GLY A 254 -11.80 22.87 -3.32
CA GLY A 254 -12.91 22.76 -2.37
C GLY A 254 -13.04 21.38 -1.71
N ARG A 255 -14.27 21.01 -1.34
CA ARG A 255 -14.57 19.73 -0.67
C ARG A 255 -14.79 18.63 -1.70
N ILE A 256 -13.77 17.81 -1.90
CA ILE A 256 -13.83 16.63 -2.78
C ILE A 256 -14.25 15.43 -1.95
N MET A 257 -15.24 14.67 -2.43
CA MET A 257 -15.68 13.41 -1.82
C MET A 257 -15.00 12.24 -2.55
N GLU A 258 -14.68 11.18 -1.81
CA GLU A 258 -14.13 9.96 -2.40
C GLU A 258 -15.17 9.30 -3.31
N LYS A 259 -14.82 9.10 -4.59
CA LYS A 259 -15.63 8.41 -5.60
C LYS A 259 -14.70 7.40 -6.31
N PRO A 260 -15.09 6.12 -6.45
CA PRO A 260 -14.35 5.20 -7.29
C PRO A 260 -14.47 5.60 -8.77
N PHE A 261 -13.37 5.48 -9.51
CA PHE A 261 -13.37 5.58 -10.97
C PHE A 261 -13.81 4.24 -11.59
N SER A 262 -14.63 4.31 -12.62
CA SER A 262 -14.96 3.19 -13.50
C SER A 262 -13.82 2.97 -14.50
N ILE A 263 -13.71 1.76 -15.08
CA ILE A 263 -12.71 1.47 -16.10
C ILE A 263 -12.85 2.45 -17.27
N GLY A 264 -11.77 3.18 -17.56
CA GLY A 264 -11.71 4.19 -18.60
C GLY A 264 -12.04 5.63 -18.18
N GLU A 265 -12.57 5.86 -16.97
CA GLU A 265 -12.74 7.21 -16.42
C GLU A 265 -11.38 7.77 -15.94
N SER A 266 -11.16 9.08 -16.08
CA SER A 266 -9.98 9.79 -15.59
C SER A 266 -10.32 11.24 -15.20
N ILE A 267 -9.43 11.90 -14.45
CA ILE A 267 -9.60 13.30 -14.05
C ILE A 267 -9.61 14.23 -15.28
N ALA A 268 -8.75 13.95 -16.28
CA ALA A 268 -8.72 14.67 -17.54
C ALA A 268 -10.05 14.51 -18.31
N GLY A 269 -10.64 13.31 -18.27
CA GLY A 269 -11.98 13.03 -18.80
C GLY A 269 -13.08 13.89 -18.16
N GLU A 270 -13.01 14.14 -16.84
CA GLU A 270 -13.99 14.99 -16.16
C GLU A 270 -13.89 16.46 -16.53
N ALA A 271 -12.69 17.00 -16.76
CA ALA A 271 -12.49 18.43 -17.08
C ALA A 271 -13.21 18.83 -18.38
N VAL A 272 -13.10 18.01 -19.44
CA VAL A 272 -13.71 18.30 -20.75
C VAL A 272 -15.25 18.28 -20.70
N LEU A 273 -15.86 17.51 -19.78
CA LEU A 273 -17.31 17.51 -19.60
C LEU A 273 -17.87 18.84 -19.06
N TYR A 274 -17.05 19.65 -18.38
CA TYR A 274 -17.46 20.98 -17.89
C TYR A 274 -17.33 22.08 -18.96
N GLU A 275 -16.54 21.88 -20.02
CA GLU A 275 -16.24 22.91 -21.04
C GLU A 275 -17.08 22.81 -22.32
N ASN A 276 -18.18 22.03 -22.32
CA ASN A 276 -19.16 21.93 -23.42
C ASN A 276 -18.62 21.44 -24.78
N TYR A 277 -17.44 20.82 -24.84
CA TYR A 277 -16.95 20.22 -26.10
C TYR A 277 -17.51 18.80 -26.29
N GLN A 278 -18.20 18.57 -27.43
CA GLN A 278 -18.70 17.26 -27.87
C GLN A 278 -17.59 16.30 -28.34
N GLN A 279 -16.35 16.48 -27.88
CA GLN A 279 -15.25 15.55 -28.14
C GLN A 279 -15.18 14.53 -27.01
N SER A 280 -15.56 13.28 -27.30
CA SER A 280 -15.28 12.17 -26.41
C SER A 280 -13.77 11.97 -26.32
N LEU A 281 -13.16 12.36 -25.19
CA LEU A 281 -11.79 11.96 -24.90
C LEU A 281 -11.66 10.43 -24.97
N PRO A 282 -10.50 9.90 -25.41
CA PRO A 282 -10.21 8.48 -25.30
C PRO A 282 -10.37 8.04 -23.84
N LYS A 283 -11.03 6.90 -23.64
CA LYS A 283 -11.06 6.24 -22.32
C LYS A 283 -9.63 5.90 -21.91
N LEU A 284 -9.30 6.10 -20.64
CA LEU A 284 -7.98 5.73 -20.12
C LEU A 284 -7.78 4.20 -20.24
N SER A 285 -6.76 3.81 -20.99
CA SER A 285 -6.37 2.42 -21.23
C SER A 285 -4.89 2.29 -20.90
N VAL A 286 -4.56 1.47 -19.90
CA VAL A 286 -3.17 1.28 -19.45
C VAL A 286 -2.35 0.60 -20.55
N GLU A 287 -2.99 -0.27 -21.31
CA GLU A 287 -2.44 -0.95 -22.48
C GLU A 287 -2.06 0.05 -23.58
N ASP A 288 -2.88 1.07 -23.82
CA ASP A 288 -2.59 2.13 -24.80
C ASP A 288 -1.47 3.08 -24.31
N GLU A 289 -1.41 3.41 -23.01
CA GLU A 289 -0.26 4.17 -22.45
C GLU A 289 1.06 3.39 -22.59
N ILE A 290 1.05 2.09 -22.30
CA ILE A 290 2.23 1.21 -22.47
C ILE A 290 2.63 1.14 -23.94
N LYS A 291 1.66 1.00 -24.85
CA LYS A 291 1.90 1.01 -26.30
C LYS A 291 2.49 2.35 -26.76
N LEU A 292 1.94 3.47 -26.33
CA LEU A 292 2.44 4.82 -26.61
C LEU A 292 3.89 4.99 -26.16
N VAL A 293 4.25 4.47 -24.98
CA VAL A 293 5.64 4.45 -24.49
C VAL A 293 6.54 3.59 -25.37
N LEU A 294 6.10 2.39 -25.77
CA LEU A 294 6.88 1.50 -26.64
C LEU A 294 7.12 2.11 -28.02
N GLU A 295 6.10 2.68 -28.65
CA GLU A 295 6.20 3.37 -29.94
C GLU A 295 7.08 4.63 -29.81
N SER A 296 6.94 5.40 -28.74
CA SER A 296 7.76 6.59 -28.47
C SER A 296 9.26 6.28 -28.30
N LYS A 297 9.62 5.04 -27.97
CA LYS A 297 11.01 4.55 -27.85
C LYS A 297 11.61 4.07 -29.17
N GLN A 298 10.80 3.77 -30.19
CA GLN A 298 11.32 3.25 -31.45
C GLN A 298 12.23 4.28 -32.14
N GLY A 299 13.37 3.81 -32.64
CA GLY A 299 14.36 4.65 -33.34
C GLY A 299 15.22 5.56 -32.43
N LEU A 300 15.14 5.43 -31.10
CA LEU A 300 15.98 6.18 -30.17
C LEU A 300 17.11 5.32 -29.61
N GLU A 301 18.30 5.44 -30.23
CA GLU A 301 19.52 4.76 -29.78
C GLU A 301 20.31 5.57 -28.73
N ASP A 302 20.12 6.90 -28.69
CA ASP A 302 20.76 7.76 -27.69
C ASP A 302 19.98 7.83 -26.37
N ASN A 303 20.68 7.53 -25.27
CA ASN A 303 20.15 7.53 -23.90
C ASN A 303 19.72 8.93 -23.44
N ASN A 304 20.39 10.01 -23.87
CA ASN A 304 20.03 11.37 -23.44
C ASN A 304 18.73 11.83 -24.11
N THR A 305 18.60 11.60 -25.41
CA THR A 305 17.38 11.87 -26.20
C THR A 305 16.21 11.05 -25.67
N LEU A 306 16.43 9.77 -25.34
CA LEU A 306 15.41 8.92 -24.70
C LEU A 306 14.98 9.47 -23.32
N LEU A 307 15.94 9.83 -22.46
CA LEU A 307 15.67 10.42 -21.15
C LEU A 307 14.81 11.68 -21.27
N GLN A 308 15.22 12.62 -22.13
CA GLN A 308 14.49 13.87 -22.35
C GLN A 308 13.08 13.62 -22.87
N LYS A 309 12.91 12.82 -23.94
CA LYS A 309 11.60 12.52 -24.53
C LYS A 309 10.66 11.82 -23.54
N MET A 310 11.17 10.93 -22.69
CA MET A 310 10.34 10.27 -21.67
C MET A 310 9.94 11.21 -20.51
N LYS A 311 10.75 12.22 -20.18
CA LYS A 311 10.35 13.29 -19.24
C LYS A 311 9.33 14.23 -19.87
N GLU A 312 9.55 14.66 -21.11
CA GLU A 312 8.60 15.51 -21.85
C GLU A 312 7.24 14.83 -22.01
N LEU A 313 7.22 13.54 -22.37
CA LEU A 313 6.01 12.74 -22.40
C LEU A 313 5.34 12.67 -21.01
N GLY A 314 6.13 12.52 -19.94
CA GLY A 314 5.59 12.48 -18.57
C GLY A 314 4.93 13.78 -18.12
N LEU A 315 5.37 14.92 -18.63
CA LEU A 315 4.76 16.23 -18.39
C LEU A 315 3.49 16.48 -19.24
N GLN A 316 3.23 15.65 -20.26
CA GLN A 316 2.07 15.77 -21.16
C GLN A 316 0.88 14.87 -20.76
N ARG A 317 1.04 13.94 -19.81
CA ARG A 317 0.04 12.91 -19.44
C ARG A 317 -0.53 13.15 -18.04
#